data_AF-A0A7C6EGM8-F1
#
_entry.id   AF-A0A7C6EGM8-F1
#
_cell.length_a   1.000
_cell.length_b   1.000
_cell.length_c   1.000
_cell.angle_alpha   90.00
_cell.angle_beta   90.00
_cell.angle_gamma   90.00
#
_symmetry.space_group_name_H-M   'P 1'
#
loop_
_entity.id
_entity.type
_entity.pdbx_description
1 polymer ?
#
loop_
_entity_poly.entity_id
_entity_poly.type
_entity_poly.pdbx_seq_one_letter_code
_entity_poly.pdbx_strand_id
1 'polypeptide(L)'
;MSKIKILLVFLLVFGVCSAGFDIKVNKIGQWEVYLSNYGKFGQTILGNAGAWWPRGSGHNYIFGAGIWVGTIAPDGDTLVTIGYLPSGGASEFVSGIPYSNPTDPRWRFYFSTDVDFPFNSISFEDGYAVFNDFDPRYHMPNDTKPIGITVTLKTYTFAKYWADDVLFMRYIIKNDTNYTINNLLSGVCMDYDIGNEAGMNANDRGGIDLS
;
A
#
# COMPACT_ATOMS: atom_id res chain seq x y z
N MET A 1 4.87 11.73 -60.67
CA MET A 1 4.21 12.01 -59.38
C MET A 1 4.53 10.88 -58.43
N SER A 2 5.55 11.07 -57.58
CA SER A 2 6.02 10.08 -56.61
C SER A 2 5.07 10.04 -55.41
N LYS A 3 4.48 8.86 -55.14
CA LYS A 3 3.61 8.65 -53.98
C LYS A 3 4.49 8.53 -52.74
N ILE A 4 4.55 9.60 -51.96
CA ILE A 4 5.12 9.62 -50.61
C ILE A 4 4.35 8.60 -49.76
N LYS A 5 5.01 7.51 -49.38
CA LYS A 5 4.52 6.59 -48.36
C LYS A 5 4.72 7.27 -47.01
N ILE A 6 3.66 7.87 -46.46
CA ILE A 6 3.62 8.32 -45.08
C ILE A 6 3.69 7.06 -44.21
N LEU A 7 4.86 6.83 -43.62
CA LEU A 7 5.04 5.83 -42.57
C LEU A 7 4.38 6.40 -41.31
N LEU A 8 3.13 6.02 -41.06
CA LEU A 8 2.50 6.21 -39.75
C LEU A 8 3.25 5.30 -38.77
N VAL A 9 4.25 5.87 -38.10
CA VAL A 9 4.80 5.28 -36.88
C VAL A 9 3.69 5.39 -35.84
N PHE A 10 2.98 4.28 -35.60
CA PHE A 10 2.22 4.12 -34.38
C PHE A 10 3.23 4.27 -33.23
N LEU A 11 3.20 5.42 -32.55
CA LEU A 11 3.70 5.50 -31.18
C LEU A 11 2.80 4.54 -30.38
N LEU A 12 3.20 3.28 -30.32
CA LEU A 12 2.87 2.42 -29.19
C LEU A 12 3.53 3.12 -28.01
N VAL A 13 2.78 4.04 -27.40
CA VAL A 13 3.02 4.46 -26.03
C VAL A 13 2.89 3.17 -25.24
N PHE A 14 3.99 2.43 -25.10
CA PHE A 14 4.16 1.57 -23.95
C PHE A 14 3.90 2.51 -22.79
N GLY A 15 2.76 2.35 -22.14
CA GLY A 15 2.51 2.95 -20.84
C GLY A 15 3.54 2.35 -19.92
N VAL A 16 4.74 2.93 -19.91
CA VAL A 16 5.74 2.76 -18.86
C VAL A 16 5.10 3.47 -17.66
N CYS A 17 4.13 2.80 -17.06
CA CYS A 17 3.50 3.24 -15.84
C CYS A 17 4.60 3.15 -14.79
N SER A 18 5.11 4.30 -14.37
CA SER A 18 6.04 4.41 -13.26
C SER A 18 5.43 3.69 -12.05
N ALA A 19 6.20 2.81 -11.41
CA ALA A 19 5.76 2.18 -10.17
C ALA A 19 5.86 3.11 -8.96
N GLY A 20 6.45 4.30 -9.10
CA GLY A 20 6.61 5.22 -8.00
C GLY A 20 5.27 5.55 -7.35
N PHE A 21 5.07 5.10 -6.11
CA PHE A 21 3.84 5.30 -5.34
C PHE A 21 2.57 4.82 -6.06
N ASP A 22 2.59 3.59 -6.59
CA ASP A 22 1.44 2.98 -7.25
C ASP A 22 0.37 2.59 -6.22
N ILE A 23 -0.88 2.95 -6.53
CA ILE A 23 -2.07 2.60 -5.74
C ILE A 23 -3.11 2.01 -6.69
N LYS A 24 -3.66 0.85 -6.35
CA LYS A 24 -4.74 0.21 -7.08
C LYS A 24 -5.88 -0.16 -6.13
N VAL A 25 -7.10 -0.24 -6.68
CA VAL A 25 -8.29 -0.65 -5.92
C VAL A 25 -8.66 -2.09 -6.26
N ASN A 26 -8.92 -2.89 -5.24
CA ASN A 26 -9.43 -4.25 -5.42
C ASN A 26 -10.84 -4.21 -6.04
N LYS A 27 -11.23 -5.21 -6.81
CA LYS A 27 -12.53 -5.26 -7.53
C LYS A 27 -13.46 -6.37 -7.07
N ILE A 28 -12.98 -7.28 -6.23
CA ILE A 28 -13.75 -8.39 -5.68
C ILE A 28 -14.11 -8.13 -4.21
N GLY A 29 -15.17 -8.77 -3.71
CA GLY A 29 -15.63 -8.66 -2.31
C GLY A 29 -16.39 -7.37 -1.99
N GLN A 30 -16.96 -7.34 -0.80
CA GLN A 30 -17.70 -6.22 -0.20
C GLN A 30 -16.77 -5.13 0.32
N TRP A 31 -15.50 -5.43 0.62
CA TRP A 31 -14.51 -4.39 0.90
C TRP A 31 -13.98 -3.81 -0.39
N GLU A 32 -14.11 -2.49 -0.55
CA GLU A 32 -13.37 -1.69 -1.51
C GLU A 32 -12.21 -1.02 -0.79
N VAL A 33 -10.97 -1.35 -1.17
CA VAL A 33 -9.76 -0.88 -0.50
C VAL A 33 -8.72 -0.49 -1.55
N TYR A 34 -8.21 0.73 -1.41
CA TYR A 34 -7.04 1.21 -2.14
C TYR A 34 -5.78 0.63 -1.50
N LEU A 35 -4.99 -0.09 -2.29
CA LEU A 35 -3.80 -0.83 -1.86
C LEU A 35 -2.57 -0.27 -2.60
N SER A 36 -1.48 -0.07 -1.86
CA SER A 36 -0.29 0.55 -2.43
C SER A 36 0.94 -0.36 -2.42
N ASN A 37 1.90 -0.03 -3.28
CA ASN A 37 3.22 -0.65 -3.29
C ASN A 37 4.25 0.06 -2.40
N TYR A 38 3.82 0.76 -1.36
CA TYR A 38 4.69 1.53 -0.47
C TYR A 38 4.14 1.58 0.97
N GLY A 39 3.60 0.46 1.45
CA GLY A 39 3.21 0.28 2.86
C GLY A 39 1.84 0.81 3.26
N LYS A 40 1.21 1.68 2.45
CA LYS A 40 -0.13 2.21 2.69
C LYS A 40 -1.24 1.31 2.15
N PHE A 41 -2.40 1.40 2.78
CA PHE A 41 -3.69 1.04 2.21
C PHE A 41 -4.79 1.93 2.78
N GLY A 42 -5.99 1.85 2.21
CA GLY A 42 -7.14 2.59 2.67
C GLY A 42 -7.09 4.09 2.38
N GLN A 43 -6.14 4.58 1.57
CA GLN A 43 -6.05 5.98 1.12
C GLN A 43 -6.01 6.04 -0.42
N THR A 44 -6.79 6.94 -1.01
CA THR A 44 -6.83 7.15 -2.47
C THR A 44 -5.58 7.84 -3.01
N ILE A 45 -5.41 7.83 -4.33
CA ILE A 45 -4.34 8.57 -5.03
C ILE A 45 -4.41 10.08 -4.74
N LEU A 46 -5.60 10.60 -4.47
CA LEU A 46 -5.82 12.02 -4.12
C LEU A 46 -5.61 12.33 -2.64
N GLY A 47 -5.29 11.32 -1.81
CA GLY A 47 -5.08 11.49 -0.38
C GLY A 47 -6.37 11.45 0.47
N ASN A 48 -7.52 11.19 -0.12
CA ASN A 48 -8.81 11.02 0.59
C ASN A 48 -8.97 9.59 1.12
N ALA A 49 -9.97 9.38 1.99
CA ALA A 49 -10.42 8.06 2.44
C ALA A 49 -10.56 7.08 1.26
N GLY A 50 -10.08 5.86 1.48
CA GLY A 50 -9.84 4.86 0.45
C GLY A 50 -10.25 3.44 0.85
N ALA A 51 -11.03 3.28 1.93
CA ALA A 51 -11.64 2.00 2.28
C ALA A 51 -13.13 2.14 2.61
N TRP A 52 -13.97 1.43 1.85
CA TRP A 52 -15.43 1.43 2.02
C TRP A 52 -15.99 0.03 2.17
N TRP A 53 -17.03 -0.06 2.98
CA TRP A 53 -17.79 -1.28 3.15
C TRP A 53 -19.26 -0.96 3.49
N PRO A 54 -20.25 -1.61 2.86
CA PRO A 54 -20.11 -2.44 1.66
C PRO A 54 -19.65 -1.63 0.45
N ARG A 55 -19.05 -2.30 -0.53
CA ARG A 55 -18.56 -1.70 -1.77
C ARG A 55 -19.67 -0.91 -2.44
N GLY A 56 -19.36 0.33 -2.84
CA GLY A 56 -20.32 1.23 -3.51
C GLY A 56 -21.39 1.84 -2.59
N SER A 57 -21.37 1.58 -1.28
CA SER A 57 -22.30 2.20 -0.33
C SER A 57 -21.98 3.67 -0.03
N GLY A 58 -20.71 4.06 -0.20
CA GLY A 58 -20.20 5.35 0.27
C GLY A 58 -19.90 5.41 1.77
N HIS A 59 -20.05 4.31 2.51
CA HIS A 59 -19.67 4.24 3.93
C HIS A 59 -18.16 3.96 4.07
N ASN A 60 -17.39 4.99 4.36
CA ASN A 60 -15.96 4.88 4.67
C ASN A 60 -15.75 4.32 6.09
N TYR A 61 -14.68 3.54 6.24
CA TYR A 61 -14.25 2.99 7.54
C TYR A 61 -12.78 3.23 7.85
N ILE A 62 -11.95 3.47 6.84
CA ILE A 62 -10.52 3.74 7.01
C ILE A 62 -10.17 4.89 6.07
N PHE A 63 -9.64 5.98 6.63
CA PHE A 63 -9.09 7.10 5.86
C PHE A 63 -7.73 6.76 5.25
N GLY A 64 -6.93 6.06 6.04
CA GLY A 64 -5.63 5.53 5.65
C GLY A 64 -5.09 4.60 6.73
N ALA A 65 -4.23 3.69 6.32
CA ALA A 65 -3.62 2.71 7.19
C ALA A 65 -2.31 2.22 6.58
N GLY A 66 -1.47 1.61 7.41
CA GLY A 66 -0.21 1.06 6.92
C GLY A 66 0.55 0.28 7.98
N ILE A 67 1.43 -0.60 7.52
CA ILE A 67 2.28 -1.40 8.41
C ILE A 67 3.31 -0.52 9.09
N TRP A 68 3.46 -0.66 10.41
CA TRP A 68 4.54 -0.07 11.19
C TRP A 68 5.42 -1.19 11.70
N VAL A 69 6.74 -0.98 11.63
CA VAL A 69 7.72 -1.92 12.19
C VAL A 69 8.66 -1.15 13.09
N GLY A 70 8.72 -1.56 14.36
CA GLY A 70 9.61 -1.01 15.36
C GLY A 70 10.69 -2.00 15.77
N THR A 71 11.86 -1.50 16.18
CA THR A 71 12.97 -2.29 16.69
C THR A 71 13.83 -1.49 17.66
N ILE A 72 14.74 -2.18 18.35
CA ILE A 72 15.89 -1.54 19.00
C ILE A 72 17.12 -1.78 18.11
N ALA A 73 17.79 -0.69 17.73
CA ALA A 73 19.00 -0.72 16.90
C ALA A 73 20.21 -1.23 17.69
N PRO A 74 21.31 -1.65 17.01
CA PRO A 74 22.51 -2.16 17.68
C PRO A 74 23.18 -1.16 18.63
N ASP A 75 23.02 0.14 18.39
CA ASP A 75 23.52 1.23 19.25
C ASP A 75 22.60 1.54 20.44
N GLY A 76 21.48 0.83 20.57
CA GLY A 76 20.49 1.00 21.63
C GLY A 76 19.36 1.98 21.31
N ASP A 77 19.38 2.62 20.12
CA ASP A 77 18.33 3.55 19.68
C ASP A 77 17.00 2.82 19.40
N THR A 78 15.87 3.48 19.62
CA THR A 78 14.54 2.93 19.30
C THR A 78 14.10 3.42 17.93
N LEU A 79 13.94 2.51 16.98
CA LEU A 79 13.58 2.85 15.61
C LEU A 79 12.17 2.40 15.27
N VAL A 80 11.50 3.17 14.43
CA VAL A 80 10.25 2.81 13.77
C VAL A 80 10.33 3.21 12.30
N THR A 81 9.80 2.36 11.43
CA THR A 81 9.48 2.71 10.05
C THR A 81 7.97 2.69 9.84
N ILE A 82 7.46 3.72 9.16
CA ILE A 82 6.05 4.08 9.13
C ILE A 82 5.45 3.83 7.75
N GLY A 83 4.48 2.91 7.67
CA GLY A 83 3.72 2.66 6.43
C GLY A 83 2.59 3.63 6.20
N TYR A 84 2.09 4.31 7.23
CA TYR A 84 1.09 5.39 7.14
C TYR A 84 1.14 6.25 8.40
N LEU A 85 1.35 7.56 8.27
CA LEU A 85 1.34 8.51 9.38
C LEU A 85 -0.05 9.17 9.50
N PRO A 86 -0.83 8.92 10.56
CA PRO A 86 -2.19 9.47 10.69
C PRO A 86 -2.30 10.99 10.65
N SER A 87 -1.28 11.72 11.12
CA SER A 87 -1.33 13.18 11.18
C SER A 87 -1.17 13.89 9.83
N GLY A 88 -0.81 13.17 8.76
CA GLY A 88 -0.54 13.81 7.46
C GLY A 88 -0.45 12.84 6.27
N GLY A 89 -0.79 11.58 6.48
CA GLY A 89 -0.77 10.54 5.47
C GLY A 89 0.61 10.30 4.86
N ALA A 90 1.72 10.50 5.56
CA ALA A 90 3.07 10.16 5.04
C ALA A 90 3.34 8.64 5.05
N SER A 91 4.35 8.16 4.33
CA SER A 91 4.91 6.80 4.42
C SER A 91 6.41 6.86 4.15
N GLU A 92 7.17 5.98 4.80
CA GLU A 92 8.63 5.90 4.74
C GLU A 92 9.12 4.76 3.85
N PHE A 93 8.20 3.91 3.37
CA PHE A 93 8.54 2.85 2.44
C PHE A 93 8.58 3.35 0.99
N VAL A 94 9.46 2.74 0.21
CA VAL A 94 9.56 2.91 -1.24
C VAL A 94 9.36 1.57 -1.95
N SER A 95 8.84 1.62 -3.17
CA SER A 95 8.58 0.43 -3.98
C SER A 95 9.86 -0.31 -4.35
N GLY A 96 9.77 -1.65 -4.34
CA GLY A 96 10.82 -2.56 -4.75
C GLY A 96 11.73 -3.06 -3.63
N ILE A 97 12.84 -3.67 -4.04
CA ILE A 97 13.90 -4.17 -3.15
C ILE A 97 14.92 -3.07 -2.84
N PRO A 98 15.78 -3.23 -1.81
CA PRO A 98 16.76 -2.24 -1.42
C PRO A 98 17.67 -1.83 -2.59
N TYR A 99 17.94 -0.53 -2.70
CA TYR A 99 18.82 0.08 -3.71
C TYR A 99 18.38 -0.11 -5.17
N SER A 100 17.16 -0.60 -5.42
CA SER A 100 16.58 -0.64 -6.77
C SER A 100 15.96 0.72 -7.15
N ASN A 101 15.70 0.95 -8.44
CA ASN A 101 14.97 2.15 -8.87
C ASN A 101 13.48 2.01 -8.48
N PRO A 102 12.96 2.83 -7.54
CA PRO A 102 11.57 2.67 -7.08
C PRO A 102 10.54 2.99 -8.18
N THR A 103 10.93 3.72 -9.22
CA THR A 103 10.02 4.05 -10.34
C THR A 103 9.96 2.96 -11.40
N ASP A 104 10.78 1.91 -11.30
CA ASP A 104 10.78 0.78 -12.23
C ASP A 104 9.39 0.10 -12.25
N PRO A 105 8.68 0.03 -13.41
CA PRO A 105 7.34 -0.51 -13.51
C PRO A 105 7.15 -1.91 -12.93
N ARG A 106 8.23 -2.70 -12.81
CA ARG A 106 8.22 -4.03 -12.19
C ARG A 106 7.89 -4.03 -10.70
N TRP A 107 7.97 -2.87 -10.04
CA TRP A 107 7.66 -2.73 -8.62
C TRP A 107 6.24 -2.22 -8.35
N ARG A 108 5.39 -2.09 -9.38
CA ARG A 108 3.99 -1.65 -9.24
C ARG A 108 3.20 -2.60 -8.34
N PHE A 109 2.04 -2.17 -7.85
CA PHE A 109 1.13 -3.10 -7.19
C PHE A 109 0.52 -4.02 -8.24
N TYR A 110 0.47 -5.33 -7.98
CA TYR A 110 -0.11 -6.29 -8.90
C TYR A 110 -1.42 -6.85 -8.35
N PHE A 111 -2.40 -7.07 -9.23
CA PHE A 111 -3.52 -7.97 -8.97
C PHE A 111 -3.39 -9.23 -9.84
N SER A 112 -4.00 -10.33 -9.42
CA SER A 112 -4.03 -11.57 -10.20
C SER A 112 -4.72 -11.46 -11.56
N THR A 113 -5.40 -10.36 -11.82
CA THR A 113 -5.97 -10.02 -13.14
C THR A 113 -4.96 -9.36 -14.08
N ASP A 114 -3.81 -8.92 -13.58
CA ASP A 114 -2.71 -8.41 -14.40
C ASP A 114 -2.08 -9.55 -15.22
N VAL A 115 -1.78 -9.28 -16.50
CA VAL A 115 -1.23 -10.29 -17.43
C VAL A 115 0.14 -10.86 -17.00
N ASP A 116 0.90 -10.08 -16.24
CA ASP A 116 2.24 -10.38 -15.74
C ASP A 116 2.26 -10.66 -14.23
N PHE A 117 1.12 -11.05 -13.64
CA PHE A 117 1.07 -11.45 -12.24
C PHE A 117 1.99 -12.66 -11.98
N PRO A 118 2.90 -12.62 -11.00
CA PRO A 118 4.00 -13.58 -10.89
C PRO A 118 3.65 -14.89 -10.17
N PHE A 119 2.41 -15.09 -9.71
CA PHE A 119 2.01 -16.26 -8.93
C PHE A 119 0.76 -16.95 -9.47
N ASN A 120 0.55 -18.19 -9.05
CA ASN A 120 -0.77 -18.82 -9.19
C ASN A 120 -1.73 -18.22 -8.16
N SER A 121 -2.90 -17.79 -8.61
CA SER A 121 -3.94 -17.25 -7.74
C SER A 121 -4.49 -18.31 -6.78
N ILE A 122 -4.69 -17.92 -5.53
CA ILE A 122 -5.28 -18.75 -4.47
C ILE A 122 -6.72 -18.32 -4.19
N SER A 123 -7.03 -17.03 -4.32
CA SER A 123 -8.36 -16.46 -4.13
C SER A 123 -8.97 -15.95 -5.44
N PHE A 124 -10.07 -15.19 -5.35
CA PHE A 124 -10.73 -14.63 -6.54
C PHE A 124 -10.00 -13.40 -7.06
N GLU A 125 -9.32 -12.67 -6.18
CA GLU A 125 -8.39 -11.60 -6.54
C GLU A 125 -7.25 -11.55 -5.53
N ASP A 126 -6.05 -11.91 -5.97
CA ASP A 126 -4.83 -11.86 -5.17
C ASP A 126 -4.08 -10.57 -5.49
N GLY A 127 -3.61 -9.86 -4.47
CA GLY A 127 -2.73 -8.70 -4.62
C GLY A 127 -1.28 -9.02 -4.26
N TYR A 128 -0.34 -8.29 -4.83
CA TYR A 128 1.09 -8.43 -4.54
C TYR A 128 1.85 -7.11 -4.69
N ALA A 129 2.70 -6.81 -3.72
CA ALA A 129 3.69 -5.75 -3.83
C ALA A 129 4.94 -6.05 -2.98
N VAL A 130 6.04 -5.42 -3.35
CA VAL A 130 7.30 -5.43 -2.58
C VAL A 130 7.72 -3.99 -2.36
N PHE A 131 8.10 -3.65 -1.14
CA PHE A 131 8.57 -2.32 -0.75
C PHE A 131 9.57 -2.40 0.41
N ASN A 132 10.38 -1.37 0.60
CA ASN A 132 11.47 -1.36 1.57
C ASN A 132 11.66 0.04 2.18
N ASP A 133 12.35 0.12 3.32
CA ASP A 133 12.56 1.37 4.06
C ASP A 133 13.99 1.93 3.91
N PHE A 134 14.75 1.53 2.90
CA PHE A 134 16.17 1.88 2.81
C PHE A 134 16.46 3.32 2.38
N ASP A 135 15.46 4.07 1.92
CA ASP A 135 15.65 5.42 1.40
C ASP A 135 15.44 6.47 2.51
N PRO A 136 16.51 7.03 3.11
CA PRO A 136 16.39 7.96 4.23
C PRO A 136 15.70 9.28 3.87
N ARG A 137 15.44 9.55 2.58
CA ARG A 137 14.73 10.77 2.15
C ARG A 137 13.23 10.72 2.45
N TYR A 138 12.66 9.54 2.65
CA TYR A 138 11.24 9.36 2.99
C TYR A 138 11.01 9.23 4.49
N HIS A 139 12.06 9.06 5.27
CA HIS A 139 12.01 9.08 6.72
C HIS A 139 11.88 10.51 7.26
N MET A 140 11.23 10.65 8.42
CA MET A 140 11.06 11.92 9.10
C MET A 140 12.43 12.48 9.53
N PRO A 141 12.83 13.66 9.01
CA PRO A 141 14.15 14.22 9.31
C PRO A 141 14.36 14.44 10.81
N ASN A 142 15.43 13.86 11.35
CA ASN A 142 15.81 13.90 12.77
C ASN A 142 14.86 13.15 13.74
N ASP A 143 13.99 12.29 13.22
CA ASP A 143 13.06 11.49 14.04
C ASP A 143 13.24 10.00 13.71
N THR A 144 12.98 9.60 12.46
CA THR A 144 13.11 8.21 12.02
C THR A 144 14.30 8.04 11.06
N LYS A 145 14.73 6.79 10.90
CA LYS A 145 15.77 6.38 9.94
C LYS A 145 15.54 4.93 9.52
N PRO A 146 16.08 4.50 8.36
CA PRO A 146 15.93 3.13 7.89
C PRO A 146 16.30 2.07 8.93
N ILE A 147 15.42 1.10 9.12
CA ILE A 147 15.68 -0.13 9.88
C ILE A 147 16.42 -1.15 9.00
N GLY A 148 16.16 -1.13 7.69
CA GLY A 148 16.81 -2.03 6.73
C GLY A 148 15.99 -3.29 6.46
N ILE A 149 14.69 -3.12 6.25
CA ILE A 149 13.74 -4.19 5.97
C ILE A 149 13.13 -4.08 4.58
N THR A 150 12.82 -5.23 4.00
CA THR A 150 11.93 -5.33 2.84
C THR A 150 10.65 -6.06 3.26
N VAL A 151 9.52 -5.53 2.83
CA VAL A 151 8.20 -6.09 3.08
C VAL A 151 7.63 -6.59 1.76
N THR A 152 7.20 -7.85 1.76
CA THR A 152 6.31 -8.39 0.73
C THR A 152 4.89 -8.40 1.25
N LEU A 153 4.01 -7.66 0.59
CA LEU A 153 2.58 -7.68 0.85
C LEU A 153 1.90 -8.63 -0.14
N LYS A 154 1.08 -9.53 0.39
CA LYS A 154 0.11 -10.30 -0.39
C LYS A 154 -1.29 -10.03 0.14
N THR A 155 -2.25 -9.82 -0.74
CA THR A 155 -3.67 -9.71 -0.37
C THR A 155 -4.49 -10.81 -1.01
N TYR A 156 -5.60 -11.20 -0.37
CA TYR A 156 -6.49 -12.23 -0.87
C TYR A 156 -7.94 -11.81 -0.63
N THR A 157 -8.74 -11.86 -1.70
CA THR A 157 -10.15 -11.51 -1.66
C THR A 157 -11.00 -12.65 -2.19
N PHE A 158 -12.04 -13.01 -1.46
CA PHE A 158 -12.94 -14.09 -1.84
C PHE A 158 -14.32 -13.55 -2.21
N ALA A 159 -14.95 -14.12 -3.23
CA ALA A 159 -16.37 -13.91 -3.54
C ALA A 159 -17.20 -15.09 -3.04
N LYS A 160 -17.06 -15.43 -1.75
CA LYS A 160 -17.76 -16.52 -1.09
C LYS A 160 -18.45 -15.97 0.15
N TYR A 161 -19.68 -16.41 0.41
CA TYR A 161 -20.53 -15.90 1.50
C TYR A 161 -19.90 -15.88 2.91
N TRP A 162 -18.80 -16.60 3.14
CA TRP A 162 -18.11 -16.70 4.42
C TRP A 162 -16.87 -15.78 4.52
N ALA A 163 -16.50 -15.11 3.43
CA ALA A 163 -15.33 -14.23 3.37
C ALA A 163 -15.46 -13.12 2.31
N ASP A 164 -16.66 -12.85 1.81
CA ASP A 164 -16.88 -11.75 0.88
C ASP A 164 -16.85 -10.40 1.60
N ASP A 165 -16.91 -10.37 2.93
CA ASP A 165 -16.75 -9.23 3.82
C ASP A 165 -15.35 -9.15 4.48
N VAL A 166 -14.34 -9.86 3.96
CA VAL A 166 -12.96 -9.83 4.47
C VAL A 166 -11.94 -9.65 3.34
N LEU A 167 -10.98 -8.75 3.56
CA LEU A 167 -9.73 -8.67 2.80
C LEU A 167 -8.59 -9.23 3.65
N PHE A 168 -8.02 -10.37 3.25
CA PHE A 168 -6.86 -10.92 3.97
C PHE A 168 -5.58 -10.23 3.50
N MET A 169 -4.74 -9.79 4.45
CA MET A 169 -3.44 -9.18 4.16
C MET A 169 -2.34 -9.97 4.87
N ARG A 170 -1.33 -10.40 4.11
CA ARG A 170 -0.15 -11.08 4.63
C ARG A 170 1.07 -10.22 4.38
N TYR A 171 1.71 -9.81 5.47
CA TYR A 171 3.01 -9.14 5.45
C TYR A 171 4.11 -10.14 5.73
N ILE A 172 5.12 -10.18 4.86
CA ILE A 172 6.35 -10.93 5.06
C ILE A 172 7.46 -9.90 5.20
N ILE A 173 7.99 -9.75 6.42
CA ILE A 173 9.06 -8.80 6.72
C ILE A 173 10.38 -9.54 6.65
N LYS A 174 11.28 -9.09 5.77
CA LYS A 174 12.62 -9.62 5.59
C LYS A 174 13.63 -8.60 6.14
N ASN A 175 14.55 -9.08 6.96
CA ASN A 175 15.75 -8.34 7.33
C ASN A 175 16.75 -8.40 6.16
N ASP A 176 17.07 -7.25 5.57
CA ASP A 176 18.06 -7.12 4.48
C ASP A 176 19.36 -6.46 4.95
N THR A 177 19.58 -6.36 6.26
CA THR A 177 20.84 -5.93 6.86
C THR A 177 21.83 -7.10 6.99
N ASN A 178 23.07 -6.78 7.37
CA ASN A 178 24.12 -7.77 7.70
C ASN A 178 24.17 -8.13 9.20
N TYR A 179 23.20 -7.68 10.00
CA TYR A 179 23.11 -7.96 11.43
C TYR A 179 21.73 -8.49 11.80
N THR A 180 21.61 -9.09 12.99
CA THR A 180 20.30 -9.54 13.48
C THR A 180 19.54 -8.36 14.07
N ILE A 181 18.35 -8.08 13.53
CA ILE A 181 17.41 -7.13 14.12
C ILE A 181 16.75 -7.80 15.34
N ASN A 182 16.89 -7.19 16.52
CA ASN A 182 16.38 -7.72 17.78
C ASN A 182 15.21 -6.88 18.29
N ASN A 183 14.27 -7.49 19.03
CA ASN A 183 13.10 -6.82 19.60
C ASN A 183 12.18 -6.19 18.53
N LEU A 184 12.00 -6.89 17.41
CA LEU A 184 11.12 -6.43 16.33
C LEU A 184 9.66 -6.54 16.77
N LEU A 185 8.94 -5.43 16.68
CA LEU A 185 7.49 -5.34 16.85
C LEU A 185 6.89 -4.88 15.53
N SER A 186 5.76 -5.47 15.13
CA SER A 186 5.02 -5.00 13.96
C SER A 186 3.54 -4.89 14.28
N GLY A 187 2.90 -3.91 13.64
CA GLY A 187 1.48 -3.64 13.78
C GLY A 187 0.97 -2.89 12.58
N VAL A 188 -0.35 -2.75 12.50
CA VAL A 188 -0.98 -1.90 11.49
C VAL A 188 -1.51 -0.67 12.20
N CYS A 189 -0.99 0.49 11.83
CA CYS A 189 -1.58 1.76 12.23
C CYS A 189 -2.77 2.02 11.31
N MET A 190 -3.91 2.36 11.90
CA MET A 190 -5.14 2.66 11.17
C MET A 190 -5.72 3.96 11.67
N ASP A 191 -6.11 4.79 10.71
CA ASP A 191 -6.86 6.01 10.91
C ASP A 191 -8.30 5.73 10.49
N TYR A 192 -9.10 5.41 11.50
CA TYR A 192 -10.49 5.03 11.32
C TYR A 192 -11.33 6.30 11.18
N ASP A 193 -11.74 6.57 9.96
CA ASP A 193 -12.67 7.64 9.64
C ASP A 193 -13.98 6.96 9.25
N ILE A 194 -14.90 6.88 10.20
CA ILE A 194 -16.27 6.41 10.00
C ILE A 194 -17.17 7.63 10.07
N GLY A 195 -17.65 8.10 8.92
CA GLY A 195 -18.38 9.36 8.83
C GLY A 195 -17.64 10.37 7.96
N ASN A 196 -17.92 11.64 8.15
CA ASN A 196 -17.22 12.73 7.49
C ASN A 196 -16.58 13.58 8.57
N GLU A 197 -15.25 13.70 8.58
CA GLU A 197 -14.54 14.49 9.60
C GLU A 197 -14.54 16.00 9.29
N ALA A 198 -14.96 16.38 8.09
CA ALA A 198 -14.73 17.72 7.56
C ALA A 198 -16.00 18.58 7.46
N GLY A 199 -15.84 19.85 7.84
CA GLY A 199 -16.82 20.91 7.59
C GLY A 199 -17.99 20.94 8.58
N MET A 200 -19.03 21.70 8.24
CA MET A 200 -20.19 21.94 9.14
C MET A 200 -21.08 20.71 9.36
N ASN A 201 -20.87 19.64 8.59
CA ASN A 201 -21.64 18.40 8.66
C ASN A 201 -20.77 17.24 9.16
N ALA A 202 -19.74 17.53 9.95
CA ALA A 202 -18.89 16.48 10.47
C ALA A 202 -19.69 15.53 11.38
N ASN A 203 -19.55 14.22 11.21
CA ASN A 203 -20.38 13.22 11.89
C ASN A 203 -19.64 11.94 12.28
N ASP A 204 -18.36 12.07 12.59
CA ASP A 204 -17.47 10.96 12.92
C ASP A 204 -18.02 10.09 14.04
N ARG A 205 -17.97 8.79 13.81
CA ARG A 205 -18.33 7.75 14.76
C ARG A 205 -17.05 7.07 15.25
N GLY A 206 -16.18 7.85 15.87
CA GLY A 206 -14.94 7.38 16.50
C GLY A 206 -15.14 6.60 17.81
N GLY A 207 -16.38 6.21 18.15
CA GLY A 207 -16.72 5.45 19.34
C GLY A 207 -17.25 4.06 19.00
N ILE A 208 -16.97 3.07 19.87
CA ILE A 208 -17.79 1.86 19.90
C ILE A 208 -19.20 2.29 20.32
N ASP A 209 -20.15 2.17 19.40
CA ASP A 209 -21.56 2.36 19.70
C ASP A 209 -22.00 1.18 20.58
N LEU A 210 -22.08 1.42 21.89
CA LEU A 210 -22.56 0.45 22.88
C LEU A 210 -24.09 0.51 23.05
N SER A 211 -24.82 1.14 22.11
CA SER A 211 -26.28 1.24 22.19
C SER A 211 -27.03 0.01 21.67
#